data_AF-A0A093X7M5-F1
#
_entry.id   AF-A0A093X7M5-F1
#
_cell.length_a   1.000
_cell.length_b   1.000
_cell.length_c   1.000
_cell.angle_alpha   90.00
_cell.angle_beta   90.00
_cell.angle_gamma   90.00
#
_symmetry.space_group_name_H-M   'P 1'
#
loop_
_entity.id
_entity.type
_entity.pdbx_description
1 polymer ?
#
loop_
_entity_poly.entity_id
_entity_poly.type
_entity_poly.pdbx_seq_one_letter_code
_entity_poly.pdbx_strand_id
1 'polypeptide(L)'
;LQPYAKKHNLSFDAFVAAFNNREIIEPDLDDYFLHDRAVRESGHDTSYRLERTCADLATIDLNSLLYKYEVDIARIIRVHFDDKLAVPAEFCTGNMVAGQLETSALWDRASRARKKAINKYLWNEEKGMFFDYNTVSQQQQTYESATTFWAMWAGLATPKQGEQMVAQAVPILEAAGGLLSVGLPLWMGAAADAGVDGAAAVWTPGCGGAAGV
;
A
#
# COMPACT_ATOMS: atom_id res chain seq x y z
N LEU A 1 4.16 26.59 3.91
CA LEU A 1 5.32 27.19 4.63
C LEU A 1 5.11 28.64 5.06
N GLN A 2 4.38 29.50 4.33
CA GLN A 2 4.17 30.93 4.69
C GLN A 2 3.75 31.20 6.16
N PRO A 3 2.85 30.42 6.78
CA PRO A 3 2.49 30.63 8.19
C PRO A 3 3.67 30.40 9.15
N TYR A 4 4.52 29.43 8.84
CA TYR A 4 5.69 29.09 9.65
C TYR A 4 6.82 30.12 9.48
N ALA A 5 7.03 30.65 8.27
CA ALA A 5 7.96 31.77 8.05
C ALA A 5 7.57 33.01 8.89
N LYS A 6 6.27 33.32 8.94
CA LYS A 6 5.74 34.39 9.82
C LYS A 6 5.93 34.08 11.31
N LYS A 7 5.70 32.83 11.74
CA LYS A 7 5.91 32.37 13.12
C LYS A 7 7.36 32.61 13.59
N HIS A 8 8.34 32.40 12.71
CA HIS A 8 9.77 32.59 13.00
C HIS A 8 10.30 34.00 12.73
N ASN A 9 9.43 34.93 12.31
CA ASN A 9 9.83 36.29 11.94
C ASN A 9 10.95 36.34 10.88
N LEU A 10 10.91 35.40 9.93
CA LEU A 10 11.85 35.31 8.81
C LEU A 10 11.14 35.62 7.49
N SER A 11 11.92 36.03 6.47
CA SER A 11 11.42 35.98 5.09
C SER A 11 11.16 34.52 4.70
N PHE A 12 10.34 34.31 3.67
CA PHE A 12 10.02 32.96 3.19
C PHE A 12 11.28 32.17 2.82
N ASP A 13 12.18 32.77 2.04
CA ASP A 13 13.40 32.09 1.58
C ASP A 13 14.38 31.81 2.73
N ALA A 14 14.51 32.75 3.69
CA ALA A 14 15.35 32.55 4.87
C ALA A 14 14.80 31.41 5.75
N PHE A 15 13.47 31.33 5.90
CA PHE A 15 12.84 30.22 6.62
C PHE A 15 13.08 28.89 5.92
N VAL A 16 12.93 28.82 4.59
CA VAL A 16 13.18 27.58 3.82
C VAL A 16 14.61 27.12 3.97
N ALA A 17 15.59 28.02 3.86
CA ALA A 17 17.00 27.69 4.04
C ALA A 17 17.29 27.17 5.46
N ALA A 18 16.83 27.90 6.49
CA ALA A 18 17.04 27.51 7.89
C ALA A 18 16.34 26.17 8.23
N PHE A 19 15.15 25.93 7.71
CA PHE A 19 14.43 24.65 7.89
C PHE A 19 15.18 23.49 7.21
N ASN A 20 15.60 23.67 5.95
CA ASN A 20 16.34 22.64 5.20
C ASN A 20 17.70 22.31 5.82
N ASN A 21 18.39 23.31 6.38
CA ASN A 21 19.67 23.15 7.07
C ASN A 21 19.53 22.61 8.51
N ARG A 22 18.30 22.32 8.97
CA ARG A 22 18.01 21.89 10.35
C ARG A 22 18.40 22.92 11.43
N GLU A 23 18.48 24.20 11.07
CA GLU A 23 18.65 25.31 12.02
C GLU A 23 17.33 25.63 12.74
N ILE A 24 16.19 25.40 12.06
CA ILE A 24 14.85 25.44 12.63
C ILE A 24 14.25 24.04 12.65
N ILE A 25 13.71 23.65 13.80
CA ILE A 25 12.98 22.39 13.98
C ILE A 25 11.50 22.74 14.16
N GLU A 26 10.65 22.23 13.27
CA GLU A 26 9.20 22.39 13.32
C GLU A 26 8.56 21.00 13.16
N PRO A 27 8.24 20.31 14.28
CA PRO A 27 7.74 18.94 14.26
C PRO A 27 6.51 18.75 13.36
N ASP A 28 5.57 19.69 13.36
CA ASP A 28 4.37 19.63 12.52
C ASP A 28 4.70 19.68 11.01
N LEU A 29 5.75 20.40 10.63
CA LEU A 29 6.23 20.43 9.24
C LEU A 29 7.02 19.16 8.90
N ASP A 30 7.84 18.69 9.83
CA ASP A 30 8.58 17.43 9.66
C ASP A 30 7.62 16.25 9.43
N ASP A 31 6.55 16.18 10.21
CA ASP A 31 5.46 15.21 10.09
C ASP A 31 4.72 15.35 8.75
N TYR A 32 4.33 16.58 8.38
CA TYR A 32 3.71 16.83 7.08
C TYR A 32 4.58 16.34 5.91
N PHE A 33 5.89 16.64 5.92
CA PHE A 33 6.81 16.20 4.87
C PHE A 33 7.14 14.71 4.94
N LEU A 34 7.06 14.07 6.11
CA LEU A 34 7.12 12.63 6.24
C LEU A 34 5.97 11.97 5.45
N HIS A 35 4.74 12.42 5.69
CA HIS A 35 3.58 11.90 4.96
C HIS A 35 3.62 12.25 3.47
N ASP A 36 4.04 13.46 3.08
CA ASP A 36 4.19 13.83 1.65
C ASP A 36 5.15 12.89 0.91
N ARG A 37 6.31 12.58 1.51
CA ARG A 37 7.26 11.63 0.92
C ARG A 37 6.69 10.22 0.83
N ALA A 38 5.98 9.75 1.86
CA ALA A 38 5.35 8.43 1.85
C ALA A 38 4.27 8.32 0.76
N VAL A 39 3.50 9.38 0.51
CA VAL A 39 2.52 9.42 -0.60
C VAL A 39 3.22 9.24 -1.94
N ARG A 40 4.35 9.93 -2.17
CA ARG A 40 5.15 9.78 -3.40
C ARG A 40 5.76 8.39 -3.55
N GLU A 41 6.26 7.82 -2.46
CA GLU A 41 6.78 6.45 -2.44
C GLU A 41 5.70 5.41 -2.77
N SER A 42 4.46 5.67 -2.37
CA SER A 42 3.32 4.80 -2.69
C SER A 42 2.97 4.77 -4.18
N GLY A 43 3.43 5.75 -4.97
CA GLY A 43 3.06 5.94 -6.37
C GLY A 43 1.62 6.43 -6.60
N HIS A 44 0.90 6.81 -5.54
CA HIS A 44 -0.47 7.34 -5.58
C HIS A 44 -0.52 8.83 -5.17
N ASP A 45 0.45 9.63 -5.62
CA ASP A 45 0.51 11.06 -5.36
C ASP A 45 -0.38 11.87 -6.31
N THR A 46 -1.44 12.55 -5.87
CA THR A 46 -2.05 12.56 -4.53
C THR A 46 -3.38 11.83 -4.49
N SER A 47 -3.70 11.26 -3.32
CA SER A 47 -4.99 10.61 -3.05
C SER A 47 -5.44 10.90 -1.63
N TYR A 48 -6.71 11.25 -1.46
CA TYR A 48 -7.30 11.47 -0.13
C TYR A 48 -7.20 10.25 0.80
N ARG A 49 -7.01 9.05 0.25
CA ARG A 49 -6.71 7.83 1.02
C ARG A 49 -5.43 7.98 1.87
N LEU A 50 -4.46 8.75 1.40
CA LEU A 50 -3.09 8.78 1.92
C LEU A 50 -2.66 10.15 2.46
N GLU A 51 -3.36 11.23 2.10
CA GLU A 51 -3.01 12.58 2.54
C GLU A 51 -2.93 12.68 4.08
N ARG A 52 -1.77 13.17 4.57
CA ARG A 52 -1.45 13.37 6.00
C ARG A 52 -1.48 12.12 6.89
N THR A 53 -1.62 10.92 6.33
CA THR A 53 -1.62 9.68 7.12
C THR A 53 -0.74 8.58 6.52
N CYS A 54 -0.28 8.71 5.27
CA CYS A 54 0.37 7.63 4.51
C CYS A 54 1.48 6.87 5.27
N ALA A 55 2.42 7.58 5.90
CA ALA A 55 3.53 6.99 6.64
C ALA A 55 3.09 6.10 7.84
N ASP A 56 1.88 6.29 8.36
CA ASP A 56 1.34 5.49 9.47
C ASP A 56 0.57 4.26 9.00
N LEU A 57 0.26 4.18 7.70
CA LEU A 57 -0.59 3.15 7.14
C LEU A 57 0.20 1.90 6.77
N ALA A 58 -0.21 0.77 7.33
CA ALA A 58 0.03 -0.55 6.74
C ALA A 58 -1.00 -0.77 5.64
N THR A 59 -0.61 -0.44 4.41
CA THR A 59 -1.51 -0.45 3.26
C THR A 59 -1.68 -1.84 2.64
N ILE A 60 -2.83 -2.10 2.02
CA ILE A 60 -3.06 -3.36 1.29
C ILE A 60 -2.18 -3.48 0.04
N ASP A 61 -1.83 -2.36 -0.59
CA ASP A 61 -0.97 -2.33 -1.78
C ASP A 61 0.41 -2.95 -1.50
N LEU A 62 1.22 -2.33 -0.65
CA LEU A 62 2.57 -2.75 -0.31
C LEU A 62 2.58 -4.14 0.32
N ASN A 63 1.64 -4.44 1.22
CA ASN A 63 1.59 -5.75 1.86
C ASN A 63 1.23 -6.88 0.89
N SER A 64 0.45 -6.60 -0.17
CA SER A 64 0.20 -7.57 -1.24
C SER A 64 1.46 -7.81 -2.08
N LEU A 65 2.20 -6.74 -2.42
CA LEU A 65 3.46 -6.85 -3.15
C LEU A 65 4.52 -7.62 -2.35
N LEU A 66 4.67 -7.32 -1.06
CA LEU A 66 5.61 -8.02 -0.18
C LEU A 66 5.25 -9.50 -0.02
N TYR A 67 3.96 -9.84 0.10
CA TYR A 67 3.51 -11.23 0.10
C TYR A 67 3.93 -11.94 -1.19
N LYS A 68 3.73 -11.28 -2.35
CA LYS A 68 4.10 -11.86 -3.64
C LYS A 68 5.61 -12.07 -3.76
N TYR A 69 6.42 -11.12 -3.29
CA TYR A 69 7.87 -11.26 -3.21
C TYR A 69 8.26 -12.46 -2.36
N GLU A 70 7.68 -12.61 -1.17
CA GLU A 70 8.01 -13.73 -0.27
C GLU A 70 7.70 -15.09 -0.92
N VAL A 71 6.54 -15.22 -1.59
CA VAL A 71 6.15 -16.44 -2.31
C VAL A 71 7.07 -16.71 -3.50
N ASP A 72 7.41 -15.68 -4.28
CA ASP A 72 8.28 -15.83 -5.46
C ASP A 72 9.71 -16.18 -5.07
N ILE A 73 10.26 -15.56 -4.02
CA ILE A 73 11.58 -15.88 -3.48
C ILE A 73 11.61 -17.32 -2.98
N ALA A 74 10.60 -17.75 -2.21
CA ALA A 74 10.50 -19.14 -1.76
C ALA A 74 10.52 -20.12 -2.95
N ARG A 75 9.75 -19.83 -4.00
CA ARG A 75 9.70 -20.64 -5.22
C ARG A 75 11.05 -20.68 -5.93
N ILE A 76 11.70 -19.53 -6.10
CA ILE A 76 13.00 -19.43 -6.77
C ILE A 76 14.06 -20.23 -6.03
N ILE A 77 14.17 -20.07 -4.71
CA ILE A 77 15.13 -20.82 -3.87
C ILE A 77 14.91 -22.32 -4.02
N ARG A 78 13.65 -22.78 -3.96
CA ARG A 78 13.30 -24.20 -4.11
C ARG A 78 13.66 -24.77 -5.48
N VAL A 79 13.33 -24.04 -6.55
CA VAL A 79 13.42 -24.55 -7.93
C VAL A 79 14.82 -24.40 -8.51
N HIS A 80 15.52 -23.31 -8.20
CA HIS A 80 16.77 -22.95 -8.86
C HIS A 80 18.00 -23.09 -7.98
N PHE A 81 17.85 -23.25 -6.66
CA PHE A 81 18.96 -23.29 -5.70
C PHE A 81 18.96 -24.53 -4.81
N ASP A 82 18.25 -25.60 -5.21
CA ASP A 82 18.15 -26.85 -4.43
C ASP A 82 17.76 -26.58 -2.96
N ASP A 83 16.81 -25.64 -2.79
CA ASP A 83 16.29 -25.15 -1.52
C ASP A 83 17.31 -24.43 -0.60
N LYS A 84 18.51 -24.10 -1.09
CA LYS A 84 19.58 -23.48 -0.31
C LYS A 84 20.29 -22.38 -1.10
N LEU A 85 19.91 -21.13 -0.85
CA LEU A 85 20.59 -19.97 -1.38
C LEU A 85 21.59 -19.42 -0.35
N ALA A 86 22.88 -19.57 -0.63
CA ALA A 86 23.93 -18.91 0.16
C ALA A 86 23.98 -17.42 -0.17
N VAL A 87 23.82 -16.55 0.82
CA VAL A 87 23.82 -15.10 0.61
C VAL A 87 25.26 -14.55 0.63
N PRO A 88 25.74 -13.92 -0.45
CA PRO A 88 27.05 -13.26 -0.49
C PRO A 88 27.15 -12.09 0.48
N ALA A 89 28.37 -11.76 0.90
CA ALA A 89 28.64 -10.71 1.89
C ALA A 89 28.13 -9.33 1.44
N GLU A 90 28.21 -9.03 0.13
CA GLU A 90 27.75 -7.77 -0.47
C GLU A 90 26.23 -7.60 -0.46
N PHE A 91 25.46 -8.68 -0.23
CA PHE A 91 24.00 -8.65 -0.12
C PHE A 91 23.50 -8.83 1.32
N CYS A 92 24.41 -9.03 2.29
CA CYS A 92 24.04 -9.08 3.70
C CYS A 92 23.65 -7.68 4.20
N THR A 93 22.54 -7.58 4.93
CA THR A 93 22.08 -6.35 5.58
C THR A 93 21.73 -6.62 7.05
N GLY A 94 21.82 -5.59 7.90
CA GLY A 94 21.48 -5.71 9.32
C GLY A 94 22.24 -6.84 10.03
N ASN A 95 21.49 -7.84 10.51
CA ASN A 95 22.03 -8.97 11.28
C ASN A 95 22.35 -10.21 10.42
N MET A 96 22.35 -10.09 9.09
CA MET A 96 22.67 -11.20 8.18
C MET A 96 24.16 -11.56 8.24
N VAL A 97 24.46 -12.84 8.08
CA VAL A 97 25.83 -13.37 8.07
C VAL A 97 26.19 -13.83 6.65
N ALA A 98 27.40 -13.50 6.19
CA ALA A 98 27.88 -13.95 4.88
C ALA A 98 27.89 -15.49 4.79
N GLY A 99 27.36 -16.02 3.69
CA GLY A 99 27.18 -17.45 3.50
C GLY A 99 26.00 -18.06 4.28
N GLN A 100 25.18 -17.25 4.96
CA GLN A 100 23.93 -17.75 5.53
C GLN A 100 23.05 -18.36 4.45
N LEU A 101 22.37 -19.45 4.80
CA LEU A 101 21.50 -20.17 3.87
C LEU A 101 20.06 -19.69 4.03
N GLU A 102 19.54 -19.07 2.98
CA GLU A 102 18.12 -18.84 2.80
C GLU A 102 17.49 -20.10 2.21
N THR A 103 16.40 -20.57 2.83
CA THR A 103 15.65 -21.75 2.38
C THR A 103 14.21 -21.37 2.09
N SER A 104 13.53 -22.08 1.18
CA SER A 104 12.14 -21.75 0.85
C SER A 104 11.22 -21.82 2.06
N ALA A 105 11.52 -22.67 3.04
CA ALA A 105 10.76 -22.80 4.28
C ALA A 105 10.74 -21.53 5.15
N LEU A 106 11.82 -20.73 5.13
CA LEU A 106 11.88 -19.44 5.85
C LEU A 106 10.92 -18.43 5.21
N TRP A 107 10.97 -18.32 3.89
CA TRP A 107 10.15 -17.41 3.10
C TRP A 107 8.68 -17.82 3.08
N ASP A 108 8.38 -19.12 3.02
CA ASP A 108 7.03 -19.66 3.19
C ASP A 108 6.44 -19.35 4.58
N ARG A 109 7.28 -19.33 5.62
CA ARG A 109 6.84 -18.94 6.96
C ARG A 109 6.54 -17.44 7.02
N ALA A 110 7.38 -16.61 6.42
CA ALA A 110 7.16 -15.16 6.32
C ALA A 110 5.86 -14.84 5.58
N SER A 111 5.64 -15.44 4.40
CA SER A 111 4.42 -15.22 3.61
C SER A 111 3.15 -15.66 4.34
N ARG A 112 3.18 -16.80 5.05
CA ARG A 112 2.06 -17.23 5.91
C ARG A 112 1.80 -16.26 7.07
N ALA A 113 2.86 -15.76 7.72
CA ALA A 113 2.73 -14.79 8.80
C ALA A 113 2.13 -13.48 8.28
N ARG A 114 2.59 -12.99 7.13
CA ARG A 114 2.06 -11.79 6.46
C ARG A 114 0.60 -11.98 6.07
N LYS A 115 0.25 -13.08 5.39
CA LYS A 115 -1.14 -13.39 5.04
C LYS A 115 -2.05 -13.41 6.27
N LYS A 116 -1.58 -13.98 7.39
CA LYS A 116 -2.33 -13.95 8.66
C LYS A 116 -2.52 -12.53 9.20
N ALA A 117 -1.47 -11.69 9.14
CA ALA A 117 -1.55 -10.30 9.58
C ALA A 117 -2.48 -9.47 8.67
N ILE A 118 -2.37 -9.59 7.34
CA ILE A 118 -3.26 -8.95 6.36
C ILE A 118 -4.71 -9.31 6.66
N ASN A 119 -5.02 -10.59 6.85
CA ASN A 119 -6.38 -11.02 7.17
C ASN A 119 -6.89 -10.51 8.53
N LYS A 120 -5.99 -10.31 9.50
CA LYS A 120 -6.38 -9.80 10.82
C LYS A 120 -6.67 -8.30 10.80
N TYR A 121 -5.84 -7.51 10.12
CA TYR A 121 -5.86 -6.05 10.23
C TYR A 121 -6.50 -5.36 9.02
N LEU A 122 -6.42 -5.96 7.83
CA LEU A 122 -6.83 -5.32 6.59
C LEU A 122 -8.15 -5.87 6.05
N TRP A 123 -8.49 -7.15 6.29
CA TRP A 123 -9.75 -7.71 5.81
C TRP A 123 -10.94 -7.19 6.63
N ASN A 124 -12.01 -6.78 5.94
CA ASN A 124 -13.29 -6.44 6.53
C ASN A 124 -14.36 -7.38 5.97
N GLU A 125 -14.86 -8.29 6.80
CA GLU A 125 -15.83 -9.33 6.39
C GLU A 125 -17.20 -8.73 6.02
N GLU A 126 -17.62 -7.67 6.69
CA GLU A 126 -18.92 -7.02 6.45
C GLU A 126 -18.94 -6.31 5.10
N LYS A 127 -17.85 -5.59 4.77
CA LYS A 127 -17.68 -4.88 3.50
C LYS A 127 -17.12 -5.73 2.37
N GLY A 128 -16.65 -6.95 2.65
CA GLY A 128 -16.09 -7.86 1.65
C GLY A 128 -14.85 -7.31 0.95
N MET A 129 -14.04 -6.50 1.63
CA MET A 129 -12.90 -5.76 1.06
C MET A 129 -11.71 -5.70 2.01
N PHE A 130 -10.53 -5.45 1.46
CA PHE A 130 -9.35 -5.07 2.23
C PHE A 130 -9.22 -3.55 2.34
N PHE A 131 -8.90 -3.08 3.54
CA PHE A 131 -8.68 -1.68 3.90
C PHE A 131 -7.30 -1.51 4.53
N ASP A 132 -6.73 -0.33 4.39
CA ASP A 132 -5.46 0.01 5.04
C ASP A 132 -5.63 0.08 6.57
N TYR A 133 -4.57 -0.17 7.32
CA TYR A 133 -4.60 -0.10 8.79
C TYR A 133 -3.64 0.97 9.29
N ASN A 134 -4.14 1.93 10.05
CA ASN A 134 -3.29 2.92 10.70
C ASN A 134 -2.66 2.30 11.96
N THR A 135 -1.34 2.21 11.94
CA THR A 135 -0.55 1.56 12.99
C THR A 135 -0.38 2.41 14.25
N VAL A 136 -0.51 3.74 14.13
CA VAL A 136 -0.43 4.70 15.25
C VAL A 136 -1.75 4.72 16.02
N SER A 137 -2.87 4.92 15.32
CA SER A 137 -4.21 4.90 15.94
C SER A 137 -4.74 3.50 16.21
N GLN A 138 -4.09 2.47 15.65
CA GLN A 138 -4.48 1.06 15.74
C GLN A 138 -5.88 0.78 15.17
N GLN A 139 -6.28 1.50 14.12
CA GLN A 139 -7.60 1.41 13.51
C GLN A 139 -7.52 1.12 12.01
N GLN A 140 -8.48 0.31 11.53
CA GLN A 140 -8.68 0.08 10.11
C GLN A 140 -9.32 1.33 9.47
N GLN A 141 -8.83 1.71 8.29
CA GLN A 141 -9.38 2.81 7.50
C GLN A 141 -10.71 2.40 6.84
N THR A 142 -11.46 3.40 6.39
CA THR A 142 -12.78 3.17 5.76
C THR A 142 -12.80 3.46 4.26
N TYR A 143 -11.68 3.92 3.69
CA TYR A 143 -11.58 4.25 2.26
C TYR A 143 -11.61 2.99 1.39
N GLU A 144 -12.62 2.89 0.54
CA GLU A 144 -12.75 1.85 -0.48
C GLU A 144 -11.79 2.17 -1.64
N SER A 145 -10.81 1.29 -1.90
CA SER A 145 -9.83 1.48 -2.97
C SER A 145 -9.70 0.25 -3.87
N ALA A 146 -9.45 0.48 -5.16
CA ALA A 146 -9.17 -0.59 -6.12
C ALA A 146 -7.92 -1.41 -5.79
N THR A 147 -6.99 -0.88 -4.98
CA THR A 147 -5.82 -1.64 -4.52
C THR A 147 -6.21 -2.86 -3.67
N THR A 148 -7.45 -2.96 -3.19
CA THR A 148 -8.01 -4.20 -2.60
C THR A 148 -7.79 -5.41 -3.51
N PHE A 149 -7.92 -5.24 -4.84
CA PHE A 149 -7.77 -6.31 -5.82
C PHE A 149 -6.32 -6.81 -5.98
N TRP A 150 -5.33 -6.10 -5.45
CA TRP A 150 -3.95 -6.57 -5.43
C TRP A 150 -3.79 -7.81 -4.55
N ALA A 151 -4.68 -8.00 -3.57
CA ALA A 151 -4.76 -9.24 -2.79
C ALA A 151 -5.09 -10.47 -3.65
N MET A 152 -5.94 -10.30 -4.67
CA MET A 152 -6.25 -11.38 -5.62
C MET A 152 -5.09 -11.61 -6.58
N TRP A 153 -4.51 -10.54 -7.13
CA TRP A 153 -3.33 -10.63 -8.00
C TRP A 153 -2.15 -11.33 -7.31
N ALA A 154 -1.91 -11.02 -6.04
CA ALA A 154 -0.83 -11.62 -5.26
C ALA A 154 -1.12 -13.09 -4.87
N GLY A 155 -2.36 -13.57 -5.06
CA GLY A 155 -2.80 -14.90 -4.63
C GLY A 155 -2.92 -15.05 -3.11
N LEU A 156 -3.07 -13.94 -2.36
CA LEU A 156 -3.25 -13.99 -0.92
C LEU A 156 -4.72 -14.07 -0.51
N ALA A 157 -5.65 -13.54 -1.32
CA ALA A 157 -7.08 -13.69 -1.08
C ALA A 157 -7.51 -15.16 -1.18
N THR A 158 -8.37 -15.61 -0.28
CA THR A 158 -9.01 -16.93 -0.39
C THR A 158 -10.11 -16.91 -1.46
N PRO A 159 -10.54 -18.06 -2.00
CA PRO A 159 -11.66 -18.11 -2.95
C PRO A 159 -12.92 -17.41 -2.43
N LYS A 160 -13.30 -17.65 -1.17
CA LYS A 160 -14.42 -16.97 -0.52
C LYS A 160 -14.26 -15.45 -0.49
N GLN A 161 -13.07 -14.96 -0.13
CA GLN A 161 -12.81 -13.51 -0.13
C GLN A 161 -12.86 -12.94 -1.54
N GLY A 162 -12.35 -13.66 -2.54
CA GLY A 162 -12.45 -13.26 -3.95
C GLY A 162 -13.91 -13.13 -4.40
N GLU A 163 -14.76 -14.10 -4.05
CA GLU A 163 -16.21 -14.04 -4.33
C GLU A 163 -16.87 -12.84 -3.64
N GLN A 164 -16.54 -12.58 -2.37
CA GLN A 164 -17.05 -11.42 -1.63
C GLN A 164 -16.60 -10.09 -2.26
N MET A 165 -15.33 -9.99 -2.66
CA MET A 165 -14.80 -8.80 -3.34
C MET A 165 -15.46 -8.58 -4.70
N VAL A 166 -15.71 -9.63 -5.48
CA VAL A 166 -16.46 -9.51 -6.74
C VAL A 166 -17.89 -9.04 -6.48
N ALA A 167 -18.57 -9.59 -5.47
CA ALA A 167 -19.96 -9.26 -5.18
C ALA A 167 -20.15 -7.86 -4.55
N GLN A 168 -19.17 -7.38 -3.78
CA GLN A 168 -19.33 -6.17 -2.95
C GLN A 168 -18.41 -5.01 -3.37
N ALA A 169 -17.17 -5.29 -3.76
CA ALA A 169 -16.19 -4.24 -4.12
C ALA A 169 -16.36 -3.76 -5.57
N VAL A 170 -16.60 -4.69 -6.50
CA VAL A 170 -16.74 -4.34 -7.93
C VAL A 170 -17.90 -3.36 -8.17
N PRO A 171 -19.11 -3.55 -7.62
CA PRO A 171 -20.20 -2.59 -7.82
C PRO A 171 -19.92 -1.17 -7.31
N ILE A 172 -19.02 -1.02 -6.33
CA ILE A 172 -18.62 0.28 -5.78
C ILE A 172 -17.60 0.98 -6.67
N LEU A 173 -16.73 0.19 -7.30
CA LEU A 173 -15.56 0.68 -8.03
C LEU A 173 -15.76 0.64 -9.55
N GLU A 174 -16.72 -0.10 -10.09
CA GLU A 174 -16.98 -0.19 -11.52
C GLU A 174 -17.67 1.07 -12.04
N ALA A 175 -17.12 1.62 -13.11
CA ALA A 175 -17.69 2.69 -13.91
C ALA A 175 -17.57 2.34 -15.39
N ALA A 176 -18.18 3.14 -16.28
CA ALA A 176 -18.18 2.87 -17.71
C ALA A 176 -16.78 2.69 -18.33
N GLY A 177 -15.75 3.33 -17.74
CA GLY A 177 -14.35 3.23 -18.18
C GLY A 177 -13.55 2.08 -17.58
N GLY A 178 -14.07 1.33 -16.61
CA GLY A 178 -13.33 0.34 -15.83
C GLY A 178 -13.43 0.59 -14.33
N LEU A 179 -12.39 0.24 -13.56
CA LEU A 179 -12.41 0.41 -12.11
C LEU A 179 -11.90 1.78 -11.69
N LEU A 180 -12.65 2.52 -10.87
CA LEU A 180 -12.22 3.73 -10.20
C LEU A 180 -11.12 3.43 -9.18
N SER A 181 -10.16 4.32 -9.01
CA SER A 181 -9.07 4.18 -8.02
C SER A 181 -9.57 4.10 -6.57
N VAL A 182 -10.65 4.82 -6.27
CA VAL A 182 -11.34 4.85 -4.97
C VAL A 182 -12.84 4.94 -5.18
N GLY A 183 -13.62 4.44 -4.20
CA GLY A 183 -15.07 4.56 -4.21
C GLY A 183 -15.52 6.02 -4.16
N LEU A 184 -16.61 6.34 -4.87
CA LEU A 184 -17.18 7.68 -4.86
C LEU A 184 -17.86 7.97 -3.51
N PRO A 185 -17.69 9.17 -2.94
CA PRO A 185 -18.49 9.61 -1.81
C PRO A 185 -19.98 9.51 -2.11
N LEU A 186 -20.81 9.14 -1.12
CA LEU A 186 -22.26 8.99 -1.27
C LEU A 186 -22.98 10.20 -1.90
N TRP A 187 -22.44 11.42 -1.76
CA TRP A 187 -23.00 12.63 -2.35
C TRP A 187 -22.66 12.83 -3.85
N MET A 188 -21.66 12.11 -4.37
CA MET A 188 -21.29 12.11 -5.80
C MET A 188 -22.02 11.01 -6.58
N GLY A 189 -22.70 10.07 -5.91
CA GLY A 189 -23.41 8.96 -6.56
C GLY A 189 -24.49 9.40 -7.56
N ALA A 190 -25.06 10.60 -7.42
CA ALA A 190 -26.00 11.16 -8.39
C ALA A 190 -25.33 11.90 -9.57
N ALA A 191 -24.02 12.18 -9.49
CA ALA A 191 -23.27 12.90 -10.51
C ALA A 191 -22.50 11.98 -11.47
N ALA A 192 -22.40 10.68 -11.17
CA ALA A 192 -21.76 9.69 -12.05
C ALA A 192 -22.51 9.48 -13.38
N ASP A 193 -23.83 9.71 -13.41
CA ASP A 193 -24.64 9.75 -14.65
C ASP A 193 -24.37 11.01 -15.50
N ALA A 194 -23.61 11.97 -14.98
CA ALA A 194 -23.34 13.26 -15.60
C ALA A 194 -21.83 13.52 -15.76
N GLY A 195 -21.05 12.52 -16.19
CA GLY A 195 -19.73 12.67 -16.81
C GLY A 195 -18.86 13.83 -16.31
N VAL A 196 -18.54 13.88 -15.00
CA VAL A 196 -17.70 14.93 -14.43
C VAL A 196 -16.26 14.42 -14.28
N ASP A 197 -15.36 14.99 -15.06
CA ASP A 197 -13.91 14.92 -14.91
C ASP A 197 -13.49 15.45 -13.53
N GLY A 198 -12.92 14.57 -12.70
CA GLY A 198 -12.37 14.96 -11.40
C GLY A 198 -11.86 13.77 -10.58
N ALA A 199 -10.56 13.48 -10.68
CA ALA A 199 -9.76 12.69 -9.74
C ALA A 199 -10.09 11.19 -9.55
N ALA A 200 -10.92 10.56 -10.38
CA ALA A 200 -11.00 9.10 -10.41
C ALA A 200 -10.10 8.55 -11.53
N ALA A 201 -8.88 8.14 -11.18
CA ALA A 201 -8.03 7.42 -12.12
C ALA A 201 -8.66 6.05 -12.38
N VAL A 202 -8.87 5.72 -13.64
CA VAL A 202 -9.33 4.38 -14.05
C VAL A 202 -8.15 3.42 -13.92
N TRP A 203 -8.26 2.44 -13.03
CA TRP A 203 -7.35 1.31 -12.92
C TRP A 203 -7.79 0.18 -13.87
N THR A 204 -6.88 -0.25 -14.74
CA THR A 204 -7.07 -1.43 -15.60
C THR A 204 -6.33 -2.64 -15.04
N PRO A 205 -7.02 -3.66 -14.49
CA PRO A 205 -6.39 -4.93 -14.15
C PRO A 205 -5.95 -5.68 -15.42
N GLY A 206 -4.64 -5.82 -15.61
CA GLY A 206 -4.06 -6.76 -16.57
C GLY A 206 -3.83 -8.14 -15.93
N CYS A 207 -4.50 -9.16 -16.48
CA CYS A 207 -4.22 -10.61 -16.35
C CYS A 207 -4.34 -11.25 -14.95
N GLY A 208 -5.58 -11.40 -14.49
CA GLY A 208 -6.01 -12.51 -13.62
C GLY A 208 -6.67 -13.61 -14.46
N GLY A 209 -5.94 -14.22 -15.40
CA GLY A 209 -6.45 -15.25 -16.31
C GLY A 209 -5.83 -16.61 -16.01
N ALA A 210 -6.67 -17.51 -15.49
CA ALA A 210 -6.52 -18.96 -15.33
C ALA A 210 -5.27 -19.64 -15.93
N ALA A 211 -4.46 -20.25 -15.06
CA ALA A 211 -3.62 -21.40 -15.40
C ALA A 211 -4.17 -22.64 -14.68
N GLY A 212 -4.90 -23.44 -15.44
CA GLY A 212 -5.50 -24.75 -15.14
C GLY A 212 -6.43 -25.01 -16.33
N VAL A 213 -6.21 -25.99 -17.21
CA VAL A 213 -5.76 -27.39 -17.06
C VAL A 213 -4.75 -27.71 -18.15
#